data_AF-A0A2T4V9H1-F1
#
_entry.id   AF-A0A2T4V9H1-F1
#
_cell.length_a   1.000
_cell.length_b   1.000
_cell.length_c   1.000
_cell.angle_alpha   90.00
_cell.angle_beta   90.00
_cell.angle_gamma   90.00
#
_symmetry.space_group_name_H-M   'P 1'
#
loop_
_entity.id
_entity.type
_entity.pdbx_description
1 polymer ?
#
loop_
_entity_poly.entity_id
_entity_poly.type
_entity_poly.pdbx_seq_one_letter_code
_entity_poly.pdbx_strand_id
1 'polypeptide(L)'
;MASRWDYLFETKPVPLIDHLLEEVAKLLAKDLQQWPPPVQELDLEVGGQYATLFTEPPPRPVRAVYDEALRLSRWELSRELDAYDDYMRNKRYLERGLAPTDRLALLFLNRWIVDQMLGLGEATEGRVNRRLMLQCLDRLEARQRLIQTTLS
;
A
#
# COMPACT_ATOMS: atom_id res chain seq x y z
N MET A 1 -33.16 23.26 -20.96
CA MET A 1 -31.70 23.03 -20.95
C MET A 1 -31.37 22.49 -19.57
N ALA A 2 -30.94 21.23 -19.45
CA ALA A 2 -30.50 20.68 -18.16
C ALA A 2 -29.28 21.48 -17.69
N SER A 3 -29.34 22.02 -16.48
CA SER A 3 -28.26 22.77 -15.89
C SER A 3 -27.11 21.82 -15.57
N ARG A 4 -25.86 22.33 -15.56
CA ARG A 4 -24.69 21.54 -15.13
C ARG A 4 -24.85 20.90 -13.74
N TRP A 5 -25.75 21.45 -12.93
CA TRP A 5 -26.05 20.99 -11.57
C TRP A 5 -27.08 19.86 -11.54
N ASP A 6 -27.96 19.78 -12.54
CA ASP A 6 -28.98 18.73 -12.63
C ASP A 6 -28.31 17.36 -12.85
N TYR A 7 -27.23 17.34 -13.63
CA TYR A 7 -26.37 16.17 -13.84
C TYR A 7 -25.72 15.64 -12.54
N LEU A 8 -25.36 16.53 -11.61
CA LEU A 8 -24.77 16.14 -10.32
C LEU A 8 -25.81 15.53 -9.38
N PHE A 9 -27.05 15.99 -9.43
CA PHE A 9 -28.17 15.43 -8.66
C PHE A 9 -28.67 14.10 -9.22
N GLU A 10 -28.57 13.89 -10.54
CA GLU A 10 -28.88 12.62 -11.20
C GLU A 10 -27.80 11.55 -10.99
N THR A 11 -26.60 11.95 -10.54
CA THR A 11 -25.52 11.02 -10.25
C THR A 11 -25.87 10.20 -9.00
N LYS A 12 -25.84 8.87 -9.11
CA LYS A 12 -26.10 7.97 -7.97
C LYS A 12 -25.21 8.35 -6.78
N PRO A 13 -25.73 8.35 -5.54
CA PRO A 13 -24.92 8.53 -4.35
C PRO A 13 -23.74 7.55 -4.40
N VAL A 14 -22.52 8.06 -4.32
CA VAL A 14 -21.35 7.20 -4.12
C VAL A 14 -21.55 6.52 -2.76
N PRO A 15 -21.57 5.18 -2.69
CA PRO A 15 -21.65 4.49 -1.42
C PRO A 15 -20.57 5.04 -0.49
N LEU A 16 -20.91 5.39 0.76
CA LEU A 16 -19.98 5.98 1.72
C LEU A 16 -18.66 5.19 1.81
N ILE A 17 -18.73 3.88 1.63
CA ILE A 17 -17.58 2.99 1.59
C ILE A 17 -16.65 3.26 0.40
N ASP A 18 -17.17 3.53 -0.80
CA ASP A 18 -16.33 3.79 -1.97
C ASP A 18 -15.59 5.11 -1.83
N HIS A 19 -16.25 6.13 -1.28
CA HIS A 19 -15.59 7.40 -0.97
C HIS A 19 -14.52 7.23 0.12
N LEU A 20 -14.83 6.46 1.19
CA LEU A 20 -13.84 6.16 2.24
C LEU A 20 -12.60 5.48 1.66
N LEU A 21 -12.77 4.44 0.83
CA LEU A 21 -11.64 3.72 0.24
C LEU A 21 -10.82 4.61 -0.69
N GLU A 22 -11.46 5.54 -1.41
CA GLU A 22 -10.78 6.54 -2.22
C GLU A 22 -9.94 7.50 -1.36
N GLU A 23 -10.50 8.04 -0.28
CA GLU A 23 -9.77 8.93 0.62
C GLU A 23 -8.62 8.22 1.35
N VAL A 24 -8.81 6.97 1.79
CA VAL A 24 -7.72 6.18 2.37
C VAL A 24 -6.61 5.96 1.33
N ALA A 25 -6.95 5.56 0.11
CA ALA A 25 -5.95 5.39 -0.94
C ALA A 25 -5.19 6.69 -1.25
N LYS A 26 -5.86 7.85 -1.17
CA LYS A 26 -5.22 9.17 -1.32
C LYS A 26 -4.21 9.45 -0.21
N LEU A 27 -4.58 9.18 1.05
CA LEU A 27 -3.73 9.37 2.22
C LEU A 27 -2.51 8.44 2.15
N LEU A 28 -2.71 7.15 1.92
CA LEU A 28 -1.62 6.19 1.80
C LEU A 28 -0.67 6.52 0.64
N ALA A 29 -1.20 6.97 -0.51
CA ALA A 29 -0.36 7.39 -1.62
C ALA A 29 0.49 8.61 -1.26
N LYS A 30 -0.03 9.54 -0.45
CA LYS A 30 0.72 10.70 0.07
C LYS A 30 1.79 10.25 1.06
N ASP A 31 1.48 9.33 1.96
CA ASP A 31 2.44 8.78 2.92
C ASP A 31 3.58 8.04 2.21
N LEU A 32 3.26 7.28 1.16
CA LEU A 32 4.26 6.60 0.33
C LEU A 32 5.10 7.55 -0.53
N GLN A 33 4.74 8.84 -0.64
CA GLN A 33 5.65 9.85 -1.20
C GLN A 33 6.76 10.23 -0.23
N GLN A 34 6.66 9.90 1.05
CA GLN A 34 7.71 10.07 2.04
C GLN A 34 8.50 8.77 2.21
N TRP A 35 9.82 8.90 2.40
CA TRP A 35 10.67 7.74 2.65
C TRP A 35 11.54 7.94 3.90
N PRO A 36 11.50 6.99 4.85
CA PRO A 36 10.50 5.91 4.98
C PRO A 36 9.07 6.44 5.22
N PRO A 37 8.00 5.68 4.92
CA PRO A 37 6.64 6.07 5.29
C PRO A 37 6.49 6.19 6.82
N PRO A 38 5.57 7.05 7.30
CA PRO A 38 5.39 7.30 8.72
C PRO A 38 4.90 6.04 9.45
N VAL A 39 5.46 5.78 10.63
CA VAL A 39 5.07 4.71 11.55
C VAL A 39 4.54 5.34 12.84
N GLN A 40 3.42 4.84 13.37
CA GLN A 40 2.79 5.43 14.57
C GLN A 40 3.55 5.08 15.84
N GLU A 41 4.02 3.84 15.98
CA GLU A 41 4.94 3.42 17.04
C GLU A 41 5.94 2.42 16.46
N LEU A 42 7.24 2.72 16.59
CA LEU A 42 8.27 1.69 16.40
C LEU A 42 8.23 0.82 17.65
N ASP A 43 7.50 -0.28 17.58
CA ASP A 43 7.65 -1.34 18.58
C ASP A 43 9.13 -1.79 18.55
N LEU A 44 9.89 -1.40 19.56
CA LEU A 44 11.35 -1.60 19.62
C LEU A 44 11.72 -3.09 19.60
N GLU A 45 10.81 -3.98 19.95
CA GLU A 45 11.04 -5.44 19.91
C GLU A 45 10.87 -6.04 18.51
N VAL A 46 10.04 -5.42 17.65
CA VAL A 46 9.67 -5.99 16.34
C VAL A 46 10.18 -5.15 15.15
N GLY A 47 10.36 -3.85 15.35
CA GLY A 47 10.89 -2.88 14.40
C GLY A 47 12.42 -2.83 14.32
N GLY A 48 13.14 -3.51 15.23
CA GLY A 48 14.60 -3.45 15.32
C GLY A 48 15.33 -3.81 14.02
N GLN A 49 14.79 -4.75 13.24
CA GLN A 49 15.36 -5.12 11.94
C GLN A 49 15.24 -4.01 10.87
N TYR A 50 14.28 -3.10 11.02
CA TYR A 50 14.05 -1.96 10.13
C TYR A 50 14.66 -0.66 10.65
N ALA A 51 15.24 -0.66 11.87
CA ALA A 51 15.78 0.53 12.51
C ALA A 51 16.77 1.28 11.62
N THR A 52 17.56 0.56 10.83
CA THR A 52 18.53 1.12 9.87
C THR A 52 17.86 2.01 8.82
N LEU A 53 16.60 1.78 8.47
CA LEU A 53 15.85 2.64 7.54
C LEU A 53 15.54 4.02 8.12
N PHE A 54 15.55 4.16 9.45
CA PHE A 54 15.17 5.40 10.14
C PHE A 54 16.37 6.13 10.77
N THR A 55 17.46 5.42 11.10
CA THR A 55 18.66 6.04 11.68
C THR A 55 19.57 6.66 10.63
N GLU A 56 19.76 5.97 9.49
CA GLU A 56 20.53 6.46 8.34
C GLU A 56 19.70 6.14 7.08
N PRO A 57 18.69 6.98 6.76
CA PRO A 57 17.72 6.61 5.74
C PRO A 57 18.41 6.33 4.41
N PRO A 58 18.36 5.07 3.91
CA PRO A 58 18.93 4.74 2.63
C PRO A 58 18.21 5.50 1.52
N PRO A 59 18.81 5.62 0.32
CA PRO A 59 18.13 6.25 -0.80
C PRO A 59 16.76 5.62 -1.02
N ARG A 60 15.82 6.46 -1.46
CA ARG A 60 14.46 6.03 -1.76
C ARG A 60 14.50 4.78 -2.67
N PRO A 61 13.77 3.71 -2.33
CA PRO A 61 13.74 2.51 -3.15
C PRO A 61 13.26 2.79 -4.56
N VAL A 62 13.73 1.99 -5.50
CA VAL A 62 13.23 2.04 -6.87
C VAL A 62 11.76 1.63 -6.92
N ARG A 63 11.05 2.11 -7.95
CA ARG A 63 9.62 1.83 -8.14
C ARG A 63 9.27 0.35 -8.02
N ALA A 64 10.08 -0.53 -8.61
CA ALA A 64 9.83 -1.96 -8.60
C ALA A 64 9.65 -2.50 -7.17
N VAL A 65 10.29 -1.90 -6.16
CA VAL A 65 10.11 -2.29 -4.76
C VAL A 65 8.69 -2.02 -4.27
N TYR A 66 8.09 -0.89 -4.65
CA TYR A 66 6.70 -0.57 -4.30
C TYR A 66 5.70 -1.50 -5.01
N ASP A 67 5.93 -1.76 -6.30
CA ASP A 67 5.07 -2.64 -7.10
C ASP A 67 5.09 -4.08 -6.54
N GLU A 68 6.27 -4.57 -6.14
CA GLU A 68 6.42 -5.88 -5.51
C GLU A 68 5.89 -5.91 -4.08
N ALA A 69 6.07 -4.86 -3.28
CA ALA A 69 5.48 -4.76 -1.94
C ALA A 69 3.95 -4.85 -1.98
N LEU A 70 3.31 -4.10 -2.90
CA LEU A 70 1.86 -4.17 -3.11
C LEU A 70 1.39 -5.57 -3.53
N ARG A 71 2.20 -6.31 -4.31
CA ARG A 71 1.88 -7.70 -4.65
C ARG A 71 1.94 -8.60 -3.42
N LEU A 72 3.00 -8.49 -2.63
CA LEU A 72 3.16 -9.25 -1.39
C LEU A 72 2.00 -9.01 -0.42
N SER A 73 1.63 -7.75 -0.23
CA SER A 73 0.51 -7.38 0.65
C SER A 73 -0.82 -7.94 0.19
N ARG A 74 -1.04 -8.07 -1.13
CA ARG A 74 -2.25 -8.72 -1.66
C ARG A 74 -2.30 -10.19 -1.28
N TRP A 75 -1.21 -10.94 -1.47
CA TRP A 75 -1.15 -12.35 -1.09
C TRP A 75 -1.37 -12.54 0.41
N GLU A 76 -0.78 -11.68 1.23
CA GLU A 76 -0.93 -11.75 2.68
C GLU A 76 -2.39 -11.48 3.10
N LEU A 77 -3.02 -10.44 2.56
CA LEU A 77 -4.42 -10.10 2.86
C LEU A 77 -5.41 -11.13 2.31
N SER A 78 -5.13 -11.74 1.14
CA SER A 78 -5.96 -12.80 0.55
C SER A 78 -5.69 -14.19 1.13
N ARG A 79 -4.68 -14.32 2.01
CA ARG A 79 -4.17 -15.58 2.59
C ARG A 79 -3.61 -16.56 1.56
N GLU A 80 -3.07 -16.05 0.46
CA GLU A 80 -2.29 -16.82 -0.51
C GLU A 80 -0.84 -17.02 -0.01
N LEU A 81 -0.70 -17.66 1.16
CA LEU A 81 0.58 -17.83 1.84
C LEU A 81 1.56 -18.70 1.03
N ASP A 82 1.06 -19.68 0.27
CA ASP A 82 1.90 -20.50 -0.59
C ASP A 82 2.60 -19.69 -1.68
N ALA A 83 1.89 -18.70 -2.26
CA ALA A 83 2.45 -17.81 -3.28
C ALA A 83 3.49 -16.86 -2.67
N TYR A 84 3.19 -16.33 -1.48
CA TYR A 84 4.12 -15.51 -0.71
C TYR A 84 5.41 -16.27 -0.38
N ASP A 85 5.27 -17.47 0.17
CA ASP A 85 6.38 -18.31 0.59
C ASP A 85 7.23 -18.75 -0.59
N ASP A 86 6.60 -19.16 -1.70
CA ASP A 86 7.33 -19.50 -2.93
C ASP A 86 8.12 -18.31 -3.48
N TYR A 87 7.52 -17.12 -3.48
CA TYR A 87 8.18 -15.91 -3.94
C TYR A 87 9.41 -15.57 -3.11
N MET A 88 9.28 -15.62 -1.78
CA MET A 88 10.35 -15.29 -0.85
C MET A 88 11.45 -16.35 -0.82
N ARG A 89 11.08 -17.64 -0.79
CA ARG A 89 12.01 -18.77 -0.78
C ARG A 89 12.88 -18.81 -2.03
N ASN A 90 12.28 -18.56 -3.20
CA ASN A 90 12.98 -18.61 -4.48
C ASN A 90 13.60 -17.26 -4.89
N LYS A 91 13.51 -16.23 -4.03
CA LYS A 91 14.03 -14.88 -4.30
C LYS A 91 13.54 -14.30 -5.64
N ARG A 92 12.27 -14.54 -5.98
CA ARG A 92 11.67 -14.11 -7.26
C ARG A 92 11.70 -12.59 -7.46
N TYR A 93 11.88 -11.82 -6.39
CA TYR A 93 12.11 -10.37 -6.48
C TYR A 93 13.33 -9.99 -7.32
N LEU A 94 14.37 -10.83 -7.37
CA LEU A 94 15.54 -10.60 -8.23
C LEU A 94 15.16 -10.71 -9.71
N GLU A 95 14.29 -11.66 -10.06
CA GLU A 95 13.76 -11.84 -11.41
C GLU A 95 12.84 -10.67 -11.83
N ARG A 96 12.34 -9.93 -10.84
CA ARG A 96 11.51 -8.72 -11.01
C ARG A 96 12.32 -7.42 -11.10
N GLY A 97 13.65 -7.53 -11.12
CA GLY A 97 14.55 -6.38 -11.29
C GLY A 97 14.91 -5.66 -10.00
N LEU A 98 14.63 -6.26 -8.83
CA LEU A 98 15.11 -5.72 -7.56
C LEU A 98 16.55 -6.18 -7.31
N ALA A 99 17.34 -5.31 -6.69
CA ALA A 99 18.65 -5.65 -6.19
C ALA A 99 18.54 -6.40 -4.85
N PRO A 100 19.55 -7.20 -4.46
CA PRO A 100 19.56 -7.85 -3.13
C PRO A 100 19.43 -6.86 -1.97
N THR A 101 19.94 -5.64 -2.13
CA THR A 101 19.85 -4.55 -1.15
C THR A 101 18.43 -4.02 -0.96
N ASP A 102 17.54 -4.21 -1.94
CA ASP A 102 16.16 -3.73 -1.88
C ASP A 102 15.26 -4.59 -0.97
N ARG A 103 15.74 -5.79 -0.58
CA ARG A 103 14.96 -6.75 0.21
C ARG A 103 14.45 -6.15 1.52
N LEU A 104 15.27 -5.35 2.20
CA LEU A 104 14.87 -4.73 3.47
C LEU A 104 13.71 -3.75 3.27
N ALA A 105 13.81 -2.90 2.25
CA ALA A 105 12.76 -1.95 1.89
C ALA A 105 11.49 -2.66 1.42
N LEU A 106 11.62 -3.75 0.66
CA LEU A 106 10.50 -4.58 0.20
C LEU A 106 9.69 -5.15 1.39
N LEU A 107 10.38 -5.76 2.36
CA LEU A 107 9.76 -6.36 3.53
C LEU A 107 9.10 -5.32 4.43
N PHE A 108 9.78 -4.19 4.62
CA PHE A 108 9.24 -3.08 5.38
C PHE A 108 7.97 -2.51 4.73
N LEU A 109 7.99 -2.25 3.42
CA LEU A 109 6.82 -1.76 2.70
C LEU A 109 5.66 -2.75 2.72
N ASN A 110 5.91 -4.05 2.53
CA ASN A 110 4.85 -5.07 2.64
C ASN A 110 4.17 -4.96 4.01
N ARG A 111 4.98 -5.05 5.08
CA ARG A 111 4.47 -4.99 6.44
C ARG A 111 3.69 -3.71 6.68
N TRP A 112 4.26 -2.55 6.33
CA TRP A 112 3.61 -1.26 6.53
C TRP A 112 2.25 -1.22 5.84
N ILE A 113 2.15 -1.67 4.58
CA ILE A 113 0.88 -1.71 3.84
C ILE A 113 -0.14 -2.62 4.52
N VAL A 114 0.26 -3.82 4.95
CA VAL A 114 -0.62 -4.78 5.64
C VAL A 114 -1.10 -4.20 6.97
N ASP A 115 -0.20 -3.63 7.78
CA ASP A 115 -0.52 -3.01 9.06
C ASP A 115 -1.53 -1.86 8.88
N GLN A 116 -1.38 -1.02 7.84
CA GLN A 116 -2.36 0.02 7.52
C GLN A 116 -3.74 -0.55 7.16
N MET A 117 -3.79 -1.64 6.39
CA MET A 117 -5.05 -2.28 6.00
C MET A 117 -5.74 -2.94 7.20
N LEU A 118 -4.98 -3.62 8.06
CA LEU A 118 -5.52 -4.23 9.28
C LEU A 118 -5.99 -3.16 10.27
N GLY A 119 -5.20 -2.11 10.49
CA GLY A 119 -5.59 -0.97 11.32
C GLY A 119 -6.84 -0.25 10.81
N LEU A 120 -7.01 -0.13 9.49
CA LEU A 120 -8.27 0.37 8.90
C LEU A 120 -9.46 -0.56 9.22
N GLY A 121 -9.26 -1.87 9.11
CA GLY A 121 -10.28 -2.85 9.46
C GLY A 121 -10.71 -2.72 10.92
N GLU A 122 -9.75 -2.59 11.83
CA GLU A 122 -9.97 -2.42 13.27
C GLU A 122 -10.68 -1.09 13.58
N ALA A 123 -10.18 0.03 13.06
CA ALA A 123 -10.75 1.36 13.27
C ALA A 123 -12.17 1.51 12.70
N THR A 124 -12.56 0.64 11.76
CA THR A 124 -13.90 0.61 11.18
C THR A 124 -14.78 -0.50 11.76
N GLU A 125 -14.35 -1.14 12.86
CA GLU A 125 -15.06 -2.24 13.51
C GLU A 125 -15.43 -3.37 12.53
N GLY A 126 -14.53 -3.67 11.58
CA GLY A 126 -14.70 -4.71 10.57
C GLY A 126 -15.60 -4.35 9.39
N ARG A 127 -16.13 -3.12 9.32
CA ARG A 127 -16.90 -2.65 8.15
C ARG A 127 -16.05 -2.66 6.88
N VAL A 128 -14.77 -2.34 7.00
CA VAL A 128 -13.77 -2.61 5.95
C VAL A 128 -13.23 -4.03 6.16
N ASN A 129 -13.78 -4.97 5.39
CA ASN A 129 -13.29 -6.35 5.37
C ASN A 129 -12.17 -6.54 4.32
N ARG A 130 -11.55 -7.74 4.29
CA ARG A 130 -10.45 -8.08 3.37
C ARG A 130 -10.71 -7.74 1.91
N ARG A 131 -11.92 -7.99 1.41
CA ARG A 131 -12.29 -7.66 0.02
C ARG A 131 -12.18 -6.16 -0.24
N LEU A 132 -12.62 -5.33 0.70
CA LEU A 132 -12.53 -3.88 0.61
C LEU A 132 -11.10 -3.38 0.80
N MET A 133 -10.30 -4.03 1.63
CA MET A 133 -8.85 -3.75 1.75
C MET A 133 -8.14 -3.98 0.41
N LEU A 134 -8.39 -5.10 -0.27
CA LEU A 134 -7.84 -5.38 -1.59
C LEU A 134 -8.26 -4.32 -2.62
N GLN A 135 -9.53 -3.90 -2.62
CA GLN A 135 -9.99 -2.80 -3.46
C GLN A 135 -9.32 -1.45 -3.11
N CYS A 136 -8.96 -1.22 -1.85
CA CYS A 136 -8.16 -0.07 -1.44
C CYS A 136 -6.75 -0.13 -2.04
N LEU A 137 -6.12 -1.32 -2.03
CA LEU A 137 -4.80 -1.52 -2.65
C LEU A 137 -4.82 -1.30 -4.16
N ASP A 138 -5.90 -1.69 -4.85
CA ASP A 138 -6.05 -1.44 -6.29
C ASP A 138 -6.13 0.06 -6.60
N ARG A 139 -6.87 0.82 -5.78
CA ARG A 139 -6.94 2.29 -5.89
C ARG A 139 -5.58 2.93 -5.58
N LEU A 140 -4.90 2.46 -4.54
CA LEU A 140 -3.57 2.93 -4.16
C LEU A 140 -2.55 2.72 -5.29
N GLU A 141 -2.52 1.53 -5.88
CA GLU A 141 -1.61 1.22 -6.99
C GLU A 141 -1.89 2.07 -8.22
N ALA A 142 -3.17 2.23 -8.60
CA ALA A 142 -3.55 3.12 -9.70
C ALA A 142 -3.04 4.55 -9.46
N ARG A 143 -3.13 5.02 -8.22
CA ARG A 143 -2.69 6.37 -7.84
C ARG A 143 -1.18 6.53 -7.85
N GLN A 144 -0.42 5.53 -7.39
CA GLN A 144 1.04 5.56 -7.47
C GLN A 144 1.54 5.65 -8.92
N ARG A 145 0.91 4.91 -9.84
CA ARG A 145 1.23 4.98 -11.28
C ARG A 145 0.99 6.38 -11.85
N LEU A 146 -0.09 7.04 -11.45
CA LEU A 146 -0.38 8.42 -11.86
C LEU A 146 0.65 9.42 -11.34
N ILE A 147 0.99 9.35 -10.04
CA ILE A 147 2.00 10.24 -9.43
C ILE A 147 3.34 10.13 -10.17
N GLN A 148 3.73 8.92 -10.56
CA GLN A 148 4.99 8.68 -11.25
C GLN A 148 4.99 9.18 -12.69
N THR A 149 3.85 9.12 -13.38
CA THR A 149 3.73 9.67 -14.75
C THR A 149 3.93 11.18 -14.77
N THR A 150 3.56 11.89 -13.70
CA THR A 150 3.72 13.35 -13.58
C THR A 150 5.14 13.78 -13.21
N LEU A 151 5.98 12.87 -12.69
CA LEU A 151 7.36 13.14 -12.25
C LEU A 151 8.41 12.68 -13.27
N SER A 152 7.99 12.10 -14.39
CA SER A 152 8.85 11.62 -15.50
C SER A 152 8.87 12.64 -16.63
#